data_AF-A0A1I4ZFD8-F1
#
_entry.id   AF-A0A1I4ZFD8-F1
#
_cell.length_a   1.000
_cell.length_b   1.000
_cell.length_c   1.000
_cell.angle_alpha   90.00
_cell.angle_beta   90.00
_cell.angle_gamma   90.00
#
_symmetry.space_group_name_H-M   'P 1'
#
loop_
_entity.id
_entity.type
_entity.pdbx_description
1 polymer ?
#
loop_
_entity_poly.entity_id
_entity_poly.type
_entity_poly.pdbx_seq_one_letter_code
_entity_poly.pdbx_strand_id
1 'polypeptide(L)'
;MVTELLVSLLLLAAAVSLGLVFRQLHGCRVMLRRVNTHRIAARSAVQKRRMDLMEVRNRTKLLEETVSGGTSAVEKVHKAISSTTFGLIDLFSRDEDFRKNAMKARSTHDQTSSEIYSAVRTTNRALHILADTLIISKVEKRIISRHTRRPRNGDDQSG
;
A
#
# COMPACT_ATOMS: atom_id res chain seq x y z
N MET A 1 73.39 28.11 13.15
CA MET A 1 72.62 29.38 13.02
C MET A 1 71.74 29.40 11.77
N VAL A 2 72.26 29.59 10.54
CA VAL A 2 71.41 29.71 9.33
C VAL A 2 70.63 28.43 9.00
N THR A 3 71.24 27.25 9.15
CA THR A 3 70.61 25.94 8.91
C THR A 3 69.50 25.65 9.92
N GLU A 4 69.69 26.00 11.19
CA GLU A 4 68.69 25.81 12.24
C GLU A 4 67.46 26.72 12.04
N LEU A 5 67.67 27.95 11.58
CA LEU A 5 66.59 28.86 11.20
C LEU A 5 65.76 28.28 10.04
N LEU A 6 66.41 27.72 9.01
CA LEU A 6 65.72 27.07 7.89
C LEU A 6 64.91 25.85 8.33
N VAL A 7 65.47 25.00 9.19
CA VAL A 7 64.75 23.83 9.73
C VAL A 7 63.54 24.28 10.57
N SER A 8 63.70 25.30 11.42
CA SER A 8 62.59 25.83 12.22
C SER A 8 61.46 26.40 11.35
N LEU A 9 61.79 27.07 10.24
CA LEU A 9 60.83 27.61 9.29
C LEU A 9 60.08 26.50 8.55
N LEU A 10 60.78 25.44 8.13
CA LEU A 10 60.18 24.25 7.49
C LEU A 10 59.22 23.52 8.45
N LEU A 11 59.61 23.37 9.71
CA LEU A 11 58.74 22.77 10.73
C LEU A 11 57.50 23.62 10.99
N LEU A 12 57.64 24.95 11.03
CA LEU A 12 56.50 25.87 11.16
C LEU A 12 55.55 25.74 9.96
N ALA A 13 56.08 25.70 8.74
CA ALA A 13 55.28 25.52 7.52
C ALA A 13 54.56 24.16 7.49
N ALA A 14 55.22 23.09 7.93
CA ALA A 14 54.61 21.77 8.08
C ALA A 14 53.49 21.77 9.14
N ALA A 15 53.71 22.42 10.28
CA ALA A 15 52.71 22.54 11.34
C ALA A 15 51.47 23.33 10.90
N VAL A 16 51.67 24.45 10.19
CA VAL A 16 50.58 25.27 9.64
C VAL A 16 49.79 24.50 8.59
N SER A 17 50.47 23.82 7.65
CA SER A 17 49.78 23.03 6.62
C SER A 17 48.98 21.86 7.22
N LEU A 18 49.53 21.17 8.23
CA LEU A 18 48.81 20.12 8.95
C LEU A 18 47.58 20.67 9.68
N GLY A 19 47.68 21.84 10.30
CA GLY A 19 46.55 22.51 10.96
C GLY A 19 45.43 22.89 9.99
N LEU A 20 45.76 23.36 8.80
CA LEU A 20 44.79 23.67 7.75
C LEU A 20 44.10 22.41 7.22
N VAL A 21 44.86 21.36 6.92
CA VAL A 21 44.31 20.07 6.47
C VAL A 21 43.41 19.46 7.56
N PHE A 22 43.80 19.55 8.82
CA PHE A 22 42.98 19.05 9.93
C PHE A 22 41.65 19.79 10.04
N ARG A 23 41.66 21.13 9.94
CA ARG A 23 40.44 21.94 9.91
C ARG A 23 39.54 21.58 8.72
N GLN A 24 40.12 21.44 7.54
CA GLN A 24 39.38 21.07 6.33
C GLN A 24 38.76 19.68 6.46
N LEU A 25 39.52 18.70 6.97
CA LEU A 25 39.04 17.34 7.21
C LEU A 25 37.90 17.33 8.22
N HIS A 26 38.00 18.13 9.29
CA HIS A 26 36.93 18.25 10.28
C HIS A 26 35.65 18.83 9.65
N GLY A 27 35.78 19.89 8.86
CA GLY A 27 34.67 20.49 8.11
C GLY A 27 34.01 19.49 7.15
N CYS A 28 34.80 18.76 6.37
CA CYS A 28 34.32 17.72 5.46
C CYS A 28 33.57 16.60 6.20
N ARG A 29 34.06 16.16 7.37
CA ARG A 29 33.38 15.12 8.18
C ARG A 29 32.02 15.59 8.68
N VAL A 30 31.91 16.83 9.15
CA VAL A 30 30.63 17.40 9.61
C VAL A 30 29.65 17.52 8.44
N MET A 31 30.11 18.02 7.30
CA MET A 31 29.28 18.14 6.10
C MET A 31 28.80 16.77 5.61
N LEU A 32 29.69 15.77 5.58
CA LEU A 32 29.36 14.41 5.15
C LEU A 32 28.32 13.76 6.07
N ARG A 33 28.42 13.98 7.39
CA ARG A 33 27.38 13.53 8.35
C ARG A 33 26.03 14.17 8.04
N ARG A 34 25.99 15.48 7.81
CA ARG A 34 24.74 16.20 7.49
C ARG A 34 24.12 15.70 6.18
N VAL A 35 24.92 15.52 5.14
CA VAL A 35 24.44 14.97 3.86
C VAL A 35 23.93 13.53 4.04
N ASN A 36 24.64 12.71 4.82
CA ASN A 36 24.22 11.34 5.08
C ASN A 36 22.89 11.28 5.86
N THR A 37 22.69 12.13 6.87
CA THR A 37 21.41 12.21 7.58
C THR A 37 20.26 12.63 6.66
N HIS A 38 20.48 13.62 5.78
CA HIS A 38 19.48 14.02 4.80
C HIS A 38 19.17 12.89 3.81
N ARG A 39 20.19 12.16 3.35
CA ARG A 39 20.03 10.98 2.49
C ARG A 39 19.22 9.87 3.17
N ILE A 40 19.51 9.56 4.43
CA ILE A 40 18.77 8.55 5.20
C ILE A 40 17.32 9.00 5.44
N ALA A 41 17.10 10.27 5.79
CA ALA A 41 15.77 10.83 5.97
C ALA A 41 14.95 10.79 4.67
N ALA A 42 15.54 11.17 3.54
CA ALA A 42 14.88 11.09 2.23
C ALA A 42 14.54 9.63 1.85
N ARG A 43 15.48 8.70 2.06
CA ARG A 43 15.27 7.28 1.76
C ARG A 43 14.20 6.65 2.65
N SER A 44 14.23 6.93 3.96
CA SER A 44 13.23 6.43 4.91
C SER A 44 11.84 6.99 4.61
N ALA A 45 11.72 8.25 4.20
CA ALA A 45 10.44 8.82 3.76
C ALA A 45 9.86 8.10 2.54
N VAL A 46 10.70 7.75 1.55
CA VAL A 46 10.26 6.98 0.38
C VAL A 46 9.88 5.55 0.77
N GLN A 47 10.71 4.90 1.60
CA GLN A 47 10.45 3.54 2.06
C GLN A 47 9.17 3.44 2.89
N LYS A 48 8.94 4.39 3.81
CA LYS A 48 7.71 4.46 4.59
C LYS A 48 6.49 4.56 3.68
N ARG A 49 6.50 5.48 2.71
CA ARG A 49 5.38 5.60 1.74
C ARG A 49 5.11 4.31 0.97
N ARG A 50 6.16 3.58 0.58
CA ARG A 50 6.01 2.28 -0.09
C ARG A 50 5.42 1.24 0.84
N MET A 51 5.88 1.18 2.09
CA MET A 51 5.37 0.28 3.11
C MET A 51 3.90 0.57 3.42
N ASP A 52 3.53 1.83 3.66
CA ASP A 52 2.15 2.25 3.94
C ASP A 52 1.21 1.84 2.78
N LEU A 53 1.67 2.00 1.53
CA LEU A 53 0.90 1.58 0.35
C LEU A 53 0.75 0.06 0.26
N MET A 54 1.80 -0.71 0.58
CA MET A 54 1.72 -2.17 0.64
C MET A 54 0.80 -2.64 1.77
N GLU A 55 0.82 -1.98 2.92
CA GLU A 55 -0.06 -2.28 4.04
C GLU A 55 -1.52 -2.09 3.68
N VAL A 56 -1.87 -0.97 3.04
CA VAL A 56 -3.24 -0.72 2.57
C VAL A 56 -3.67 -1.80 1.58
N ARG A 57 -2.83 -2.13 0.59
CA ARG A 57 -3.13 -3.21 -0.37
C ARG A 57 -3.34 -4.55 0.31
N ASN A 58 -2.48 -4.89 1.27
CA ASN A 58 -2.59 -6.15 1.99
C ASN A 58 -3.87 -6.22 2.82
N ARG A 59 -4.24 -5.13 3.51
CA ARG A 59 -5.51 -5.05 4.25
C ARG A 59 -6.71 -5.19 3.33
N THR A 60 -6.70 -4.54 2.17
CA THR A 60 -7.81 -4.67 1.20
C THR A 60 -7.93 -6.10 0.65
N LYS A 61 -6.80 -6.73 0.32
CA LYS A 61 -6.79 -8.12 -0.14
C LYS A 61 -7.29 -9.09 0.95
N LEU A 62 -6.85 -8.90 2.19
CA LEU A 62 -7.33 -9.69 3.32
C LEU A 62 -8.84 -9.55 3.52
N LEU A 63 -9.39 -8.33 3.39
CA LEU A 63 -10.82 -8.09 3.44
C LEU A 63 -11.56 -8.80 2.30
N GLU A 64 -11.04 -8.74 1.08
CA GLU A 64 -11.61 -9.43 -0.08
C GLU A 64 -11.68 -10.95 0.14
N GLU A 65 -10.56 -11.55 0.57
CA GLU A 65 -10.49 -12.99 0.87
C GLU A 65 -11.42 -13.37 2.01
N THR A 66 -11.54 -12.53 3.04
CA THR A 66 -12.44 -12.76 4.18
C THR A 66 -13.91 -12.69 3.77
N VAL A 67 -14.32 -11.69 2.99
CA VAL A 67 -15.70 -11.57 2.51
C VAL A 67 -16.04 -12.70 1.53
N SER A 68 -15.12 -13.03 0.62
CA SER A 68 -15.29 -14.15 -0.32
C SER A 68 -15.42 -15.48 0.42
N GLY A 69 -14.50 -15.76 1.35
CA GLY A 69 -14.53 -16.96 2.18
C GLY A 69 -15.76 -17.04 3.08
N GLY A 70 -16.16 -15.92 3.70
CA GLY A 70 -17.38 -15.82 4.51
C GLY A 70 -18.65 -16.06 3.69
N THR A 71 -18.72 -15.49 2.48
CA THR A 71 -19.82 -15.71 1.54
C THR A 71 -19.93 -17.18 1.18
N SER A 72 -18.82 -17.85 0.85
CA SER A 72 -18.80 -19.29 0.57
C SER A 72 -19.16 -20.15 1.78
N ALA A 73 -18.77 -19.75 2.99
CA ALA A 73 -19.16 -20.46 4.21
C ALA A 73 -20.67 -20.38 4.43
N VAL A 74 -21.24 -19.19 4.32
CA VAL A 74 -22.70 -18.96 4.42
C VAL A 74 -23.44 -19.72 3.33
N GLU A 75 -22.96 -19.68 2.09
CA GLU A 75 -23.54 -20.44 0.97
C GLU A 75 -23.58 -21.95 1.23
N LYS A 76 -22.51 -22.52 1.80
CA LYS A 76 -22.48 -23.94 2.19
C LYS A 76 -23.49 -24.26 3.29
N VAL A 77 -23.57 -23.43 4.32
CA VAL A 77 -24.55 -23.60 5.42
C VAL A 77 -25.97 -23.50 4.88
N HIS A 78 -26.25 -22.48 4.07
CA HIS A 78 -27.54 -22.28 3.42
C HIS A 78 -27.94 -23.48 2.56
N LYS A 79 -27.00 -24.02 1.77
CA LYS A 79 -27.22 -25.22 0.95
C LYS A 79 -27.46 -26.49 1.78
N ALA A 80 -26.81 -26.63 2.93
CA ALA A 80 -27.07 -27.73 3.84
C ALA A 80 -28.50 -27.66 4.39
N ILE A 81 -28.91 -26.50 4.89
CA ILE A 81 -30.26 -26.28 5.44
C ILE A 81 -31.33 -26.51 4.36
N SER A 82 -31.16 -25.94 3.16
CA SER A 82 -32.13 -26.10 2.07
C SER A 82 -32.21 -27.56 1.62
N SER A 83 -31.07 -28.24 1.45
CA SER A 83 -31.03 -29.65 1.05
C SER A 83 -31.70 -30.56 2.08
N THR A 84 -31.49 -30.32 3.38
CA THR A 84 -32.19 -31.07 4.44
C THR A 84 -33.68 -30.81 4.38
N THR A 85 -34.11 -29.55 4.25
CA THR A 85 -35.54 -29.18 4.24
C THR A 85 -36.27 -29.81 3.07
N PHE A 86 -35.78 -29.64 1.84
CA PHE A 86 -36.39 -30.25 0.66
C PHE A 86 -36.27 -31.77 0.65
N GLY A 87 -35.20 -32.33 1.23
CA GLY A 87 -35.05 -33.78 1.40
C GLY A 87 -36.10 -34.39 2.34
N LEU A 88 -36.43 -33.69 3.44
CA LEU A 88 -37.50 -34.12 4.35
C LEU A 88 -38.87 -34.04 3.66
N ILE A 89 -39.13 -32.98 2.89
CA ILE A 89 -40.38 -32.85 2.13
C ILE A 89 -40.52 -34.01 1.12
N ASP A 90 -39.45 -34.36 0.41
CA ASP A 90 -39.45 -35.46 -0.55
C ASP A 90 -39.68 -36.83 0.13
N LEU A 91 -39.12 -37.04 1.33
CA LEU A 91 -39.24 -38.29 2.08
C LEU A 91 -40.62 -38.48 2.75
N PHE A 92 -41.22 -37.41 3.26
CA PHE A 92 -42.44 -37.47 4.06
C PHE A 92 -43.72 -37.06 3.33
N SER A 93 -43.63 -36.48 2.12
CA SER A 93 -44.83 -36.14 1.34
C SER A 93 -45.50 -37.38 0.78
N ARG A 94 -46.78 -37.56 1.10
CA ARG A 94 -47.65 -38.57 0.47
C ARG A 94 -48.33 -38.08 -0.81
N ASP A 95 -48.30 -36.77 -1.04
CA ASP A 95 -48.89 -36.14 -2.23
C ASP A 95 -47.80 -35.93 -3.29
N GLU A 96 -47.99 -36.56 -4.44
CA GLU A 96 -47.10 -36.50 -5.60
C GLU A 96 -47.10 -35.11 -6.26
N ASP A 97 -48.22 -34.40 -6.25
CA ASP A 97 -48.31 -33.05 -6.79
C ASP A 97 -47.60 -32.06 -5.87
N PHE A 98 -47.73 -32.24 -4.56
CA PHE A 98 -46.95 -31.49 -3.57
C PHE A 98 -45.44 -31.74 -3.73
N ARG A 99 -45.02 -32.99 -3.95
CA ARG A 99 -43.61 -33.36 -4.15
C ARG A 99 -43.03 -32.72 -5.42
N LYS A 100 -43.75 -32.75 -6.53
CA LYS A 100 -43.35 -32.07 -7.78
C LYS A 100 -43.24 -30.56 -7.59
N ASN A 101 -44.19 -29.95 -6.88
CA ASN A 101 -44.15 -28.52 -6.57
C ASN A 101 -42.96 -28.16 -5.67
N ALA A 102 -42.65 -28.99 -4.67
CA ALA A 102 -41.48 -28.81 -3.82
C ALA A 102 -40.15 -28.93 -4.60
N MET A 103 -40.05 -29.87 -5.55
CA MET A 103 -38.90 -29.98 -6.46
C MET A 103 -38.73 -28.73 -7.34
N LYS A 104 -39.84 -28.20 -7.85
CA LYS A 104 -39.82 -26.95 -8.63
C LYS A 104 -39.38 -25.76 -7.76
N ALA A 105 -39.92 -25.66 -6.54
CA ALA A 105 -39.54 -24.63 -5.58
C ALA A 105 -38.06 -24.72 -5.18
N ARG A 106 -37.52 -25.93 -5.01
CA ARG A 106 -36.09 -26.16 -4.76
C ARG A 106 -35.23 -25.62 -5.89
N SER A 107 -35.57 -25.95 -7.13
CA SER A 107 -34.82 -25.49 -8.31
C SER A 107 -34.80 -23.95 -8.39
N THR A 108 -35.96 -23.31 -8.19
CA THR A 108 -36.04 -21.85 -8.16
C THR A 108 -35.23 -21.26 -7.00
N HIS A 109 -35.33 -21.83 -5.80
CA HIS A 109 -34.57 -21.39 -4.63
C HIS A 109 -33.05 -21.50 -4.86
N ASP A 110 -32.58 -22.62 -5.42
CA ASP A 110 -31.15 -22.84 -5.68
C ASP A 110 -30.62 -21.87 -6.74
N GLN A 111 -31.41 -21.60 -7.79
CA GLN A 111 -31.09 -20.61 -8.81
C GLN A 111 -30.98 -19.20 -8.21
N THR A 112 -32.01 -18.76 -7.48
CA THR A 112 -32.01 -17.43 -6.84
C THR A 112 -30.89 -17.28 -5.81
N SER A 113 -30.63 -18.32 -5.02
CA SER A 113 -29.53 -18.31 -4.06
C SER A 113 -28.18 -18.15 -4.75
N SER A 114 -27.95 -18.88 -5.85
CA SER A 114 -26.72 -18.78 -6.65
C SER A 114 -26.52 -17.37 -7.22
N GLU A 115 -27.57 -16.76 -7.74
CA GLU A 115 -27.55 -15.38 -8.25
C GLU A 115 -27.19 -14.38 -7.16
N ILE A 116 -27.78 -14.51 -5.96
CA ILE A 116 -27.48 -13.65 -4.82
C ILE A 116 -26.01 -13.77 -4.42
N TYR A 117 -25.50 -14.99 -4.23
CA TYR A 117 -24.10 -15.17 -3.83
C TYR A 117 -23.10 -14.71 -4.92
N SER A 118 -23.46 -14.89 -6.20
CA SER A 118 -22.68 -14.35 -7.33
C SER A 118 -22.67 -12.81 -7.34
N ALA A 119 -23.81 -12.18 -7.08
CA ALA A 119 -23.93 -10.73 -6.97
C ALA A 119 -23.07 -10.20 -5.82
N VAL A 120 -23.10 -10.82 -4.64
CA VAL A 120 -22.25 -10.44 -3.50
C VAL A 120 -20.76 -10.49 -3.86
N ARG A 121 -20.30 -11.58 -4.50
CA ARG A 121 -18.90 -11.70 -4.95
C ARG A 121 -18.53 -10.64 -5.98
N THR A 122 -19.42 -10.37 -6.93
CA THR A 122 -19.22 -9.35 -7.97
C THR A 122 -19.18 -7.95 -7.39
N THR A 123 -20.08 -7.61 -6.47
CA THR A 123 -20.10 -6.33 -5.77
C THR A 123 -18.83 -6.13 -4.94
N ASN A 124 -18.37 -7.16 -4.22
CA ASN A 124 -17.11 -7.11 -3.48
C ASN A 124 -15.92 -6.76 -4.40
N ARG A 125 -15.86 -7.38 -5.58
CA ARG A 125 -14.84 -7.08 -6.60
C ARG A 125 -15.00 -5.68 -7.20
N ALA A 126 -16.23 -5.23 -7.44
CA ALA A 126 -16.50 -3.90 -7.96
C ALA A 126 -16.10 -2.80 -6.97
N LEU A 127 -16.39 -2.98 -5.67
CA LEU A 127 -15.95 -2.08 -4.61
C LEU A 127 -14.43 -1.98 -4.53
N HIS A 128 -13.73 -3.10 -4.73
CA HIS A 128 -12.26 -3.11 -4.80
C HIS A 128 -11.73 -2.26 -5.97
N ILE A 129 -12.29 -2.43 -7.17
CA ILE A 129 -11.92 -1.65 -8.36
C ILE A 129 -12.23 -0.16 -8.16
N LEU A 130 -13.37 0.16 -7.54
CA LEU A 130 -13.75 1.54 -7.22
C LEU A 130 -12.79 2.17 -6.20
N ALA A 131 -12.34 1.42 -5.19
CA ALA A 131 -11.35 1.89 -4.24
C ALA A 131 -10.02 2.23 -4.94
N ASP A 132 -9.54 1.37 -5.83
CA ASP A 132 -8.30 1.60 -6.59
C ASP A 132 -8.42 2.84 -7.49
N THR A 133 -9.51 2.99 -8.23
CA THR A 133 -9.74 4.13 -9.12
C THR A 133 -9.89 5.46 -8.37
N LEU A 134 -10.61 5.49 -7.23
CA LEU A 134 -10.72 6.70 -6.41
C LEU A 134 -9.39 7.10 -5.78
N ILE A 135 -8.58 6.12 -5.35
CA ILE A 135 -7.22 6.38 -4.84
C ILE A 135 -6.34 6.96 -5.94
N ILE A 136 -6.36 6.37 -7.15
CA ILE A 136 -5.60 6.87 -8.30
C ILE A 136 -6.02 8.30 -8.65
N SER A 137 -7.32 8.59 -8.73
CA SER A 137 -7.82 9.94 -9.02
C SER A 137 -7.38 10.98 -7.97
N LYS A 138 -7.38 10.61 -6.68
CA LYS A 138 -6.92 11.48 -5.58
C LYS A 138 -5.40 11.70 -5.61
N VAL A 139 -4.64 10.72 -6.09
CA VAL A 139 -3.18 10.84 -6.29
C VAL A 139 -2.90 11.75 -7.48
N GLU A 140 -3.60 11.56 -8.60
CA GLU A 140 -3.48 12.35 -9.82
C GLU A 140 -3.78 13.84 -9.57
N LYS A 141 -4.91 14.16 -8.92
CA LYS A 141 -5.25 15.53 -8.52
C LYS A 141 -4.18 16.17 -7.62
N ARG A 142 -3.53 15.39 -6.73
CA ARG A 142 -2.43 15.89 -5.89
C ARG A 142 -1.15 16.16 -6.68
N ILE A 143 -0.84 15.35 -7.70
CA ILE A 143 0.31 15.57 -8.57
C ILE A 143 0.09 16.83 -9.42
N ILE A 144 -1.10 16.98 -10.02
CA ILE A 144 -1.47 18.15 -10.83
C ILE A 144 -1.40 19.43 -9.99
N SER A 145 -2.00 19.43 -8.78
CA SER A 145 -1.97 20.60 -7.89
C SER A 145 -0.57 20.98 -7.38
N ARG A 146 0.35 20.00 -7.21
CA ARG A 146 1.76 20.29 -6.91
C ARG A 146 2.50 20.86 -8.10
N HIS A 147 2.15 20.45 -9.32
CA HIS A 147 2.76 20.97 -10.53
C HIS A 147 2.35 22.43 -10.80
N THR A 148 1.11 22.80 -10.47
CA THR A 148 0.60 24.18 -10.57
C THR A 148 1.09 25.12 -9.45
N ARG A 149 1.50 24.58 -8.29
CA ARG A 149 1.99 25.38 -7.16
C ARG A 149 3.51 25.60 -7.12
N ARG A 150 4.28 25.17 -8.12
CA ARG A 150 5.71 25.55 -8.20
C ARG A 150 5.78 26.95 -8.82
N PRO A 151 6.07 28.02 -8.05
CA PRO A 151 6.33 29.31 -8.66
C PRO A 151 7.66 29.19 -9.38
N ARG A 152 7.69 29.69 -10.61
CA ARG A 152 8.91 29.99 -11.36
C ARG A 152 9.61 31.17 -10.67
N ASN A 153 10.27 30.93 -9.54
CA ASN A 153 11.16 31.91 -8.91
C ASN A 153 12.59 31.41 -9.06
N GLY A 154 13.33 32.06 -9.95
CA GLY A 154 14.72 31.73 -10.25
C GLY A 154 15.42 32.69 -11.22
N ASP A 155 14.70 33.62 -11.84
CA ASP A 155 15.29 34.69 -12.64
C ASP A 155 15.09 35.99 -11.86
N ASP A 156 16.08 36.39 -11.06
CA ASP A 156 16.42 37.78 -10.69
C ASP A 156 17.25 37.83 -9.39
N GLN A 157 18.58 37.76 -9.55
CA GLN A 157 19.66 38.39 -8.75
C GLN A 157 20.97 37.67 -9.16
N SER A 158 21.94 38.31 -9.80
CA SER A 158 22.73 39.39 -9.23
C SER A 158 23.45 40.18 -10.33
N GLY A 159 23.31 41.50 -10.29
CA GLY A 159 24.37 42.44 -10.66
C GLY A 159 25.27 42.72 -9.47
#